data_AF-A0A657M1K1-F1
#
_entry.id   AF-A0A657M1K1-F1
#
_cell.length_a   1.000
_cell.length_b   1.000
_cell.length_c   1.000
_cell.angle_alpha   90.00
_cell.angle_beta   90.00
_cell.angle_gamma   90.00
#
_symmetry.space_group_name_H-M   'P 1'
#
loop_
_entity.id
_entity.type
_entity.pdbx_description
1 polymer ?
#
loop_
_entity_poly.entity_id
_entity_poly.type
_entity_poly.pdbx_seq_one_letter_code
_entity_poly.pdbx_strand_id
1 'polypeptide(L)'
;MLPHNTFDLLYIQTLEGSTIQTKCCFKTYEMILPFHIKKIVIYYLEQFNKSYTQQLKLAKRLLSINKLVPIYISKDIILFPIKHQRAPIQIYFNAQRIIGLTSSQNKTIIIFDNSVQCIVDEPYILVYKKWQESILLAYLINKTTSFH
;
A
#
# COMPACT_ATOMS: atom_id res chain seq x y z
N MET A 1 -10.01 -19.49 -3.06
CA MET A 1 -8.91 -18.96 -3.89
C MET A 1 -8.82 -17.45 -3.66
N LEU A 2 -7.61 -16.92 -3.50
CA LEU A 2 -7.38 -15.47 -3.51
C LEU A 2 -7.30 -15.02 -4.98
N PRO A 3 -7.89 -13.87 -5.35
CA PRO A 3 -7.95 -13.44 -6.75
C PRO A 3 -6.55 -13.12 -7.28
N HIS A 4 -6.24 -13.64 -8.47
CA HIS A 4 -4.95 -13.42 -9.13
C HIS A 4 -4.80 -12.01 -9.71
N ASN A 5 -5.90 -11.26 -9.89
CA ASN A 5 -5.84 -9.92 -10.44
C ASN A 5 -5.57 -8.88 -9.33
N THR A 6 -4.30 -8.69 -9.02
CA THR A 6 -3.83 -7.68 -8.07
C THR A 6 -3.64 -6.31 -8.71
N PHE A 7 -3.73 -6.20 -10.05
CA PHE A 7 -3.52 -4.94 -10.78
C PHE A 7 -4.55 -3.88 -10.38
N ASP A 8 -5.78 -4.26 -10.09
CA ASP A 8 -6.85 -3.34 -9.72
C ASP A 8 -6.90 -3.00 -8.22
N LEU A 9 -5.90 -3.41 -7.43
CA LEU A 9 -5.86 -3.15 -5.99
C LEU A 9 -5.66 -1.66 -5.70
N LEU A 10 -6.61 -1.07 -4.98
CA LEU A 10 -6.56 0.32 -4.51
C LEU A 10 -5.89 0.43 -3.14
N TYR A 11 -6.37 -0.35 -2.17
CA TYR A 11 -5.82 -0.39 -0.82
C TYR A 11 -6.23 -1.67 -0.08
N ILE A 12 -5.51 -1.97 1.00
CA ILE A 12 -5.87 -3.01 1.96
C ILE A 12 -5.94 -2.41 3.37
N GLN A 13 -6.89 -2.86 4.17
CA GLN A 13 -7.16 -2.30 5.50
C GLN A 13 -7.57 -3.39 6.49
N THR A 14 -7.10 -3.31 7.72
CA THR A 14 -7.62 -4.11 8.84
C THR A 14 -9.05 -3.67 9.15
N LEU A 15 -9.99 -4.62 9.23
CA LEU A 15 -11.35 -4.34 9.69
C LEU A 15 -11.41 -4.25 11.21
N GLU A 16 -12.25 -3.35 11.71
CA GLU A 16 -12.61 -3.31 13.13
C GLU A 16 -13.56 -4.47 13.44
N GLY A 17 -13.29 -5.21 14.51
CA GLY A 17 -14.14 -6.32 14.93
C GLY A 17 -13.44 -7.28 15.90
N SER A 18 -14.18 -8.28 16.36
CA SER A 18 -13.69 -9.33 17.26
C SER A 18 -12.79 -10.36 16.57
N THR A 19 -12.76 -10.37 15.23
CA THR A 19 -11.98 -11.33 14.44
C THR A 19 -10.96 -10.61 13.56
N ILE A 20 -9.81 -11.25 13.34
CA ILE A 20 -8.75 -10.70 12.49
C ILE A 20 -9.17 -10.83 11.03
N GLN A 21 -9.60 -9.71 10.43
CA GLN A 21 -10.00 -9.64 9.04
C GLN A 21 -9.31 -8.48 8.33
N THR A 22 -9.02 -8.68 7.04
CA THR A 22 -8.47 -7.65 6.15
C THR A 22 -9.41 -7.44 4.97
N LYS A 23 -9.83 -6.20 4.77
CA LYS A 23 -10.52 -5.75 3.58
C LYS A 23 -9.50 -5.44 2.49
N CYS A 24 -9.71 -5.97 1.29
CA CYS A 24 -8.97 -5.64 0.08
C CYS A 24 -9.93 -4.94 -0.88
N CYS A 25 -9.62 -3.69 -1.21
CA CYS A 25 -10.48 -2.86 -2.05
C CYS A 25 -9.87 -2.79 -3.45
N PHE A 26 -10.62 -3.25 -4.44
CA PHE A 26 -10.24 -3.20 -5.84
C PHE A 26 -11.08 -2.15 -6.57
N LYS A 27 -10.74 -1.87 -7.83
CA LYS A 27 -11.47 -0.87 -8.64
C LYS A 27 -12.97 -1.15 -8.76
N THR A 28 -13.36 -2.41 -8.81
CA THR A 28 -14.73 -2.84 -9.16
C THR A 28 -15.41 -3.66 -8.07
N TYR A 29 -14.67 -4.15 -7.08
CA TYR A 29 -15.21 -4.96 -6.00
C TYR A 29 -14.36 -4.85 -4.73
N GLU A 30 -14.89 -5.38 -3.64
CA GLU A 30 -14.19 -5.49 -2.37
C GLU A 30 -14.19 -6.97 -1.93
N MET A 31 -13.16 -7.36 -1.18
CA MET A 31 -13.02 -8.70 -0.65
C MET A 31 -12.61 -8.65 0.82
N ILE A 32 -13.26 -9.46 1.65
CA ILE A 32 -12.88 -9.62 3.06
C ILE A 32 -12.21 -10.95 3.25
N LEU A 33 -11.00 -10.92 3.82
CA LEU A 33 -10.18 -12.10 4.04
C LEU A 33 -9.97 -12.33 5.54
N PRO A 34 -10.12 -13.58 6.04
CA PRO A 34 -9.98 -13.90 7.47
C PRO A 34 -8.49 -14.03 7.88
N PHE A 35 -7.67 -13.07 7.45
CA PHE A 35 -6.23 -13.07 7.68
C PHE A 35 -5.73 -11.70 8.11
N HIS A 36 -4.64 -11.69 8.87
CA HIS A 36 -3.94 -10.45 9.23
C HIS A 36 -3.35 -9.76 7.98
N ILE A 37 -3.40 -8.44 7.93
CA ILE A 37 -2.97 -7.63 6.78
C ILE A 37 -1.56 -7.97 6.30
N LYS A 38 -0.64 -8.27 7.24
CA LYS A 38 0.73 -8.70 6.92
C LYS A 38 0.76 -9.99 6.09
N LYS A 39 -0.12 -10.96 6.37
CA LYS A 39 -0.23 -12.20 5.61
C LYS A 39 -0.74 -11.92 4.19
N ILE A 40 -1.64 -10.95 4.02
CA ILE A 40 -2.10 -10.50 2.70
C ILE A 40 -0.98 -9.85 1.90
N VAL A 41 -0.21 -8.94 2.51
CA VAL A 41 0.96 -8.32 1.85
C VAL A 41 1.99 -9.37 1.43
N ILE A 42 2.29 -10.33 2.29
CA ILE A 42 3.21 -11.44 1.97
C ILE A 42 2.67 -12.26 0.80
N TYR A 43 1.39 -12.62 0.84
CA TYR A 43 0.75 -13.37 -0.26
C TYR A 43 0.89 -12.63 -1.60
N TYR A 44 0.63 -11.32 -1.64
CA TYR A 44 0.81 -10.54 -2.87
C TYR A 44 2.25 -10.50 -3.35
N LEU A 45 3.24 -10.42 -2.45
CA LEU A 45 4.64 -10.51 -2.84
C LEU A 45 5.01 -11.87 -3.42
N GLU A 46 4.50 -12.95 -2.84
CA GLU A 46 4.75 -14.32 -3.29
C GLU A 46 4.22 -14.56 -4.71
N GLN A 47 3.11 -13.91 -5.11
CA GLN A 47 2.60 -13.97 -6.49
C GLN A 47 3.59 -13.42 -7.53
N PHE A 48 4.54 -12.58 -7.11
CA PHE A 48 5.58 -11.99 -7.97
C PHE A 48 6.98 -12.54 -7.65
N ASN A 49 7.07 -13.70 -6.98
CA ASN A 49 8.33 -14.32 -6.55
C ASN A 49 9.21 -13.37 -5.70
N LYS A 50 8.59 -12.54 -4.85
CA LYS A 50 9.28 -11.59 -3.97
C LYS A 50 9.13 -11.99 -2.51
N SER A 51 10.18 -11.75 -1.73
CA SER A 51 10.13 -11.87 -0.27
C SER A 51 9.86 -10.53 0.41
N TYR A 52 9.00 -10.53 1.42
CA TYR A 52 8.72 -9.36 2.26
C TYR A 52 9.98 -8.75 2.87
N THR A 53 10.84 -9.59 3.46
CA THR A 53 12.06 -9.13 4.13
C THR A 53 13.04 -8.50 3.14
N GLN A 54 13.16 -9.08 1.95
CA GLN A 54 14.04 -8.55 0.91
C GLN A 54 13.53 -7.20 0.37
N GLN A 55 12.23 -7.08 0.08
CA GLN A 55 11.64 -5.82 -0.39
C GLN A 55 11.74 -4.72 0.67
N LEU A 56 11.50 -5.05 1.94
CA LEU A 56 11.65 -4.10 3.02
C LEU A 56 13.11 -3.60 3.15
N LYS A 57 14.10 -4.51 3.11
CA LYS A 57 15.52 -4.14 3.17
C LYS A 57 15.93 -3.27 1.98
N LEU A 58 15.47 -3.61 0.78
CA LEU A 58 15.73 -2.84 -0.43
C LEU A 58 15.15 -1.43 -0.34
N ALA A 59 13.86 -1.30 0.03
CA ALA A 59 13.18 -0.02 0.15
C ALA A 59 13.84 0.89 1.19
N LYS A 60 14.18 0.35 2.37
CA LYS A 60 14.92 1.10 3.41
C LYS A 60 16.24 1.65 2.90
N ARG A 61 17.00 0.85 2.13
CA ARG A 61 18.29 1.25 1.56
C ARG A 61 18.14 2.33 0.48
N LEU A 62 17.18 2.17 -0.43
CA LEU A 62 16.99 3.10 -1.55
C LEU A 62 16.43 4.46 -1.11
N LEU A 63 15.55 4.47 -0.10
CA LEU A 63 14.90 5.69 0.38
C LEU A 63 15.55 6.29 1.64
N SER A 64 16.49 5.59 2.28
CA SER A 64 17.09 5.98 3.56
C SER A 64 16.06 6.22 4.68
N ILE A 65 15.03 5.37 4.77
CA ILE A 65 13.95 5.47 5.78
C ILE A 65 13.86 4.19 6.62
N ASN A 66 13.29 4.32 7.84
CA ASN A 66 13.13 3.19 8.77
C ASN A 66 11.70 2.95 9.27
N LYS A 67 10.79 3.91 9.03
CA LYS A 67 9.39 3.87 9.47
C LYS A 67 8.46 4.06 8.29
N LEU A 68 7.30 3.41 8.34
CA LEU A 68 6.28 3.47 7.30
C LEU A 68 6.91 3.22 5.91
N VAL A 69 7.60 2.09 5.80
CA VAL A 69 8.40 1.76 4.62
C VAL A 69 7.46 1.23 3.53
N PRO A 70 7.49 1.80 2.31
CA PRO A 70 6.71 1.27 1.20
C PRO A 70 7.28 -0.05 0.69
N ILE A 71 6.42 -0.85 0.07
CA ILE A 71 6.70 -2.21 -0.37
C ILE A 71 6.42 -2.27 -1.87
N TYR A 72 7.49 -2.44 -2.64
CA TYR A 72 7.40 -2.66 -4.08
C TYR A 72 7.04 -4.12 -4.38
N ILE A 73 5.93 -4.33 -5.08
CA ILE A 73 5.47 -5.66 -5.49
C ILE A 73 5.66 -5.82 -7.00
N SER A 74 5.18 -4.86 -7.79
CA SER A 74 5.30 -4.85 -9.25
C SER A 74 5.26 -3.41 -9.77
N LYS A 75 5.34 -3.24 -11.09
CA LYS A 75 5.21 -1.92 -11.73
C LYS A 75 3.87 -1.24 -11.38
N ASP A 76 2.82 -2.04 -11.18
CA ASP A 76 1.46 -1.57 -10.93
C ASP A 76 1.08 -1.56 -9.43
N ILE A 77 1.93 -2.10 -8.56
CA ILE A 77 1.58 -2.31 -7.15
C ILE A 77 2.74 -1.91 -6.25
N ILE A 78 2.52 -0.81 -5.52
CA ILE A 78 3.45 -0.31 -4.50
C ILE A 78 2.63 0.07 -3.29
N LEU A 79 2.73 -0.75 -2.26
CA LEU A 79 1.93 -0.60 -1.05
C LEU A 79 2.68 0.23 -0.02
N PHE A 80 2.08 1.32 0.44
CA PHE A 80 2.67 2.12 1.52
C PHE A 80 1.74 2.24 2.72
N PRO A 81 2.26 2.03 3.94
CA PRO A 81 1.49 2.24 5.16
C PRO A 81 1.47 3.72 5.54
N ILE A 82 0.36 4.16 6.13
CA ILE A 82 0.25 5.49 6.77
C ILE A 82 0.11 5.43 8.29
N LYS A 83 -0.10 4.22 8.85
CA LYS A 83 -0.23 3.98 10.29
C LYS A 83 0.99 3.25 10.84
N HIS A 84 1.41 3.57 12.06
CA HIS A 84 2.47 2.83 12.76
C HIS A 84 2.09 1.35 12.92
N GLN A 85 3.05 0.44 12.89
CA GLN A 85 2.81 -1.02 12.93
C GLN A 85 2.01 -1.51 14.15
N ARG A 86 2.03 -0.76 15.26
CA ARG A 86 1.29 -1.08 16.49
C ARG A 86 -0.13 -0.48 16.54
N ALA A 87 -0.52 0.31 15.54
CA ALA A 87 -1.86 0.87 15.48
C ALA A 87 -2.89 -0.26 15.28
N PRO A 88 -4.06 -0.19 15.93
CA PRO A 88 -5.08 -1.24 15.84
C PRO A 88 -5.58 -1.41 14.40
N ILE A 89 -5.72 -0.29 13.68
CA ILE A 89 -6.11 -0.27 12.28
C ILE A 89 -4.86 0.00 11.45
N GLN A 90 -4.52 -0.95 10.59
CA GLN A 90 -3.49 -0.80 9.58
C GLN A 90 -4.16 -0.56 8.24
N ILE A 91 -3.54 0.26 7.41
CA ILE A 91 -3.97 0.49 6.03
C ILE A 91 -2.74 0.69 5.15
N TYR A 92 -2.75 0.04 3.98
CA TYR A 92 -1.74 0.21 2.95
C TYR A 92 -2.43 0.65 1.66
N PHE A 93 -1.91 1.71 1.06
CA PHE A 93 -2.41 2.25 -0.19
C PHE A 93 -1.53 1.83 -1.36
N ASN A 94 -2.14 1.51 -2.50
CA ASN A 94 -1.40 1.35 -3.74
C ASN A 94 -1.10 2.71 -4.35
N ALA A 95 0.17 3.13 -4.28
CA ALA A 95 0.63 4.43 -4.78
C ALA A 95 0.34 4.65 -6.26
N GLN A 96 0.32 3.58 -7.07
CA GLN A 96 0.11 3.65 -8.52
C GLN A 96 -1.34 3.95 -8.91
N ARG A 97 -2.28 3.80 -7.97
CA ARG A 97 -3.71 4.03 -8.22
C ARG A 97 -4.20 5.39 -7.74
N ILE A 98 -3.38 6.14 -7.00
CA ILE A 98 -3.74 7.46 -6.49
C ILE A 98 -3.54 8.49 -7.60
N ILE A 99 -4.54 9.34 -7.83
CA ILE A 99 -4.47 10.47 -8.77
C ILE A 99 -4.49 11.83 -8.05
N GLY A 100 -4.87 11.87 -6.78
CA GLY A 100 -4.92 13.10 -6.00
C GLY A 100 -5.13 12.86 -4.52
N LEU A 101 -4.76 13.87 -3.74
CA LEU A 101 -5.04 13.97 -2.30
C LEU A 101 -5.72 15.30 -2.03
N THR A 102 -6.70 15.34 -1.13
CA THR A 102 -7.27 16.58 -0.61
C THR A 102 -7.32 16.54 0.91
N SER A 103 -7.24 17.72 1.53
CA SER A 103 -7.39 17.88 2.98
C SER A 103 -8.83 18.22 3.31
N SER A 104 -9.38 17.61 4.35
CA SER A 104 -10.71 17.94 4.87
C SER A 104 -10.76 17.74 6.37
N GLN A 105 -10.95 18.82 7.15
CA GLN A 105 -11.15 18.77 8.61
C GLN A 105 -10.14 17.88 9.35
N ASN A 106 -8.83 18.11 9.11
CA ASN A 106 -7.70 17.32 9.64
C ASN A 106 -7.60 15.86 9.18
N LYS A 107 -8.49 15.42 8.28
CA LYS A 107 -8.41 14.14 7.58
C LYS A 107 -7.85 14.36 6.18
N THR A 108 -7.34 13.28 5.61
CA THR A 108 -6.90 13.25 4.21
C THR A 108 -7.87 12.40 3.41
N ILE A 109 -8.31 12.92 2.26
CA ILE A 109 -9.08 12.17 1.28
C ILE A 109 -8.11 11.76 0.17
N ILE A 110 -8.03 10.46 -0.08
CA ILE A 110 -7.22 9.85 -1.12
C ILE A 110 -8.15 9.54 -2.29
N ILE A 111 -7.84 10.05 -3.48
CA ILE A 111 -8.64 9.90 -4.69
C ILE A 111 -7.92 8.94 -5.65
N PHE A 112 -8.60 7.87 -6.07
CA PHE A 112 -8.06 6.87 -6.98
C PHE A 112 -8.47 7.10 -8.44
N ASP A 113 -7.77 6.44 -9.36
CA ASP A 113 -7.98 6.52 -10.82
C ASP A 113 -9.38 6.08 -11.29
N ASN A 114 -10.13 5.35 -10.46
CA ASN A 114 -11.52 4.96 -10.69
C ASN A 114 -12.54 5.85 -9.95
N SER A 115 -12.13 7.03 -9.49
CA SER A 115 -12.94 7.97 -8.69
C SER A 115 -13.36 7.49 -7.29
N VAL A 116 -12.96 6.28 -6.87
CA VAL A 116 -13.13 5.86 -5.47
C VAL A 116 -12.34 6.80 -4.56
N GLN A 117 -12.89 7.08 -3.39
CA GLN A 117 -12.25 7.89 -2.37
C GLN A 117 -12.08 7.09 -1.09
N CYS A 118 -10.95 7.27 -0.42
CA CYS A 118 -10.71 6.75 0.91
C CYS A 118 -10.36 7.89 1.86
N ILE A 119 -11.12 8.04 2.94
CA ILE A 119 -10.88 9.06 3.96
C ILE A 119 -10.07 8.44 5.09
N VAL A 120 -8.96 9.07 5.45
CA VAL A 120 -8.08 8.62 6.53
C VAL A 120 -7.88 9.71 7.57
N ASP A 121 -7.87 9.29 8.83
CA ASP A 121 -7.52 10.13 9.96
C ASP A 121 -5.99 10.20 10.11
N GLU A 122 -5.34 10.78 9.12
CA GLU A 122 -3.91 11.11 9.11
C GLU A 122 -3.70 12.46 8.42
N PRO A 123 -2.71 13.27 8.85
CA PRO A 123 -2.45 14.58 8.24
C PRO A 123 -2.04 14.48 6.77
N TYR A 124 -2.52 15.43 5.96
CA TYR A 124 -2.23 15.51 4.52
C TYR A 124 -0.74 15.39 4.20
N ILE A 125 0.11 16.13 4.93
CA ILE A 125 1.56 16.17 4.71
C ILE A 125 2.19 14.79 4.90
N LEU A 126 1.72 14.01 5.88
CA LEU A 126 2.21 12.66 6.13
C LEU A 126 1.86 11.75 4.95
N VAL A 127 0.59 11.75 4.54
CA VAL A 127 0.10 10.90 3.44
C VAL A 127 0.79 11.27 2.12
N TYR A 128 0.86 12.57 1.81
CA TYR A 128 1.54 13.07 0.62
C TYR A 128 3.01 12.65 0.58
N LYS A 129 3.76 12.86 1.68
CA LYS A 129 5.16 12.45 1.75
C LYS A 129 5.33 10.94 1.51
N LYS A 130 4.47 10.12 2.12
CA LYS A 130 4.53 8.66 1.95
C LYS A 130 4.18 8.21 0.54
N TRP A 131 3.24 8.89 -0.10
CA TRP A 131 2.93 8.67 -1.50
C TRP A 131 4.14 9.00 -2.39
N GLN A 132 4.77 10.17 -2.23
CA GLN A 132 5.94 10.57 -3.01
C GLN A 132 7.15 9.63 -2.80
N GLU A 133 7.42 9.21 -1.56
CA GLU A 133 8.46 8.21 -1.25
C GLU A 133 8.20 6.89 -2.00
N SER A 134 6.94 6.49 -2.16
CA SER A 134 6.55 5.27 -2.86
C SER A 134 6.74 5.37 -4.37
N ILE A 135 6.41 6.52 -4.95
CA ILE A 135 6.67 6.81 -6.37
C ILE A 135 8.17 6.85 -6.66
N LEU A 136 8.96 7.46 -5.76
CA LEU A 136 10.42 7.46 -5.86
C LEU A 136 10.99 6.04 -5.82
N LEU A 137 10.50 5.19 -4.91
CA LEU A 137 10.93 3.78 -4.84
C LEU A 137 10.66 3.06 -6.16
N ALA A 138 9.48 3.26 -6.75
CA ALA A 138 9.10 2.70 -8.06
C ALA A 138 10.15 3.05 -9.11
N TYR A 139 10.47 4.35 -9.20
CA TYR A 139 11.39 4.90 -10.18
C TYR A 139 12.79 4.33 -10.01
N LEU A 140 13.31 4.30 -8.78
CA LEU A 140 14.64 3.77 -8.48
C LEU A 140 14.77 2.30 -8.84
N ILE A 141 13.79 1.47 -8.45
CA ILE A 141 13.79 0.04 -8.76
C ILE A 141 13.73 -0.18 -10.28
N ASN A 142 12.80 0.46 -10.97
CA ASN A 142 12.64 0.31 -12.42
C ASN A 142 13.90 0.74 -13.20
N LYS A 143 14.57 1.81 -12.76
CA LYS A 143 15.85 2.20 -13.34
C LYS A 143 16.91 1.13 -13.12
N THR A 144 17.07 0.62 -11.90
CA THR A 144 18.10 -0.40 -11.60
C THR A 144 17.89 -1.72 -12.33
N THR A 145 16.65 -2.10 -12.63
CA THR A 145 16.34 -3.34 -13.36
C THR A 145 16.43 -3.20 -14.88
N SER A 146 16.52 -1.98 -15.42
CA SER A 146 16.62 -1.74 -16.87
C SER A 146 18.06 -1.80 -17.41
N PHE A 147 19.04 -2.06 -16.55
CA PHE A 147 20.46 -2.19 -16.90
C PHE A 147 20.94 -3.65 -17.01
N HIS A 148 20.01 -4.59 -17.07
CA HIS A 148 20.24 -6.02 -17.32
C HIS A 148 19.29 -6.46 -18.44
#